data_AF-A0A6I9MMB7-F1
#
_entry.id   AF-A0A6I9MMB7-F1
#
_cell.length_a   1.000
_cell.length_b   1.000
_cell.length_c   1.000
_cell.angle_alpha   90.00
_cell.angle_beta   90.00
_cell.angle_gamma   90.00
#
_symmetry.space_group_name_H-M   'P 1'
#
loop_
_entity.id
_entity.type
_entity.pdbx_description
1 polymer ?
#
loop_
_entity_poly.entity_id
_entity_poly.type
_entity_poly.pdbx_seq_one_letter_code
_entity_poly.pdbx_strand_id
1 'polypeptide(L)'
;MSARIAKSNPAMKLIVLFTASFSWAFQQQDILPKYQYLDPVTSDLLLCDQCPPGTAVKRHCTTDTPTECQVCPERHFAENWHWGDTCQYCTSVCKERQLVKQQCNSTHDQLCECAPGFHLVVEFCITHSSCPPGYGVTALGTPVSETTCERCPAGHFSSRDSSTEPCLPHKNCSGLGLKTLRWGTSTSNSLCTNKTASPECSQQHSLCQTASGVNLCEKKVSRCNSLKNLTLEDLLKVTDSLPGVKVKLEDVRAVVSTCLPQQYILQLLHLWKMANYDLDLAKGLSHSLRVLRNNGAPRHLLKGLKKFSRIIGTTSTHKMYEKMFVSMLHDESCFKAHKPLNE
;
A
#
# COMPACT_ATOMS: atom_id res chain seq x y z
N MET A 1 -3.28 -22.65 72.88
CA MET A 1 -4.40 -21.97 72.20
C MET A 1 -3.95 -21.53 70.81
N SER A 2 -4.64 -22.02 69.78
CA SER A 2 -5.06 -21.29 68.56
C SER A 2 -5.15 -22.24 67.38
N ALA A 3 -6.33 -22.84 67.25
CA ALA A 3 -6.80 -23.50 66.05
C ALA A 3 -6.95 -22.45 64.93
N ARG A 4 -6.36 -22.71 63.76
CA ARG A 4 -6.62 -21.90 62.55
C ARG A 4 -7.92 -22.40 61.92
N ILE A 5 -8.98 -21.62 62.14
CA ILE A 5 -10.28 -21.77 61.48
C ILE A 5 -10.10 -21.36 60.02
N ALA A 6 -10.31 -22.31 59.10
CA ALA A 6 -10.40 -22.04 57.67
C ALA A 6 -11.67 -21.23 57.39
N LYS A 7 -11.50 -19.97 56.96
CA LYS A 7 -12.60 -19.12 56.52
C LYS A 7 -13.12 -19.63 55.17
N SER A 8 -14.33 -20.19 55.18
CA SER A 8 -15.12 -20.54 54.00
C SER A 8 -15.45 -19.26 53.21
N ASN A 9 -15.11 -19.24 51.92
CA ASN A 9 -15.26 -18.08 51.04
C ASN A 9 -16.69 -18.06 50.43
N PRO A 10 -17.51 -17.01 50.67
CA PRO A 10 -18.92 -16.95 50.23
C PRO A 10 -19.11 -16.98 48.70
N ALA A 11 -18.07 -16.64 47.92
CA ALA A 11 -18.10 -16.73 46.46
C ALA A 11 -18.30 -18.17 45.94
N MET A 12 -17.84 -19.18 46.70
CA MET A 12 -17.91 -20.58 46.31
C MET A 12 -19.34 -21.15 46.43
N LYS A 13 -20.17 -20.62 47.34
CA LYS A 13 -21.57 -21.03 47.50
C LYS A 13 -22.48 -20.45 46.42
N LEU A 14 -22.17 -19.24 45.92
CA LEU A 14 -22.95 -18.60 44.86
C LEU A 14 -22.78 -19.35 43.53
N ILE A 15 -21.55 -19.76 43.21
CA ILE A 15 -21.23 -20.52 41.99
C ILE A 15 -21.98 -21.87 41.95
N VAL A 16 -22.08 -22.58 43.07
CA VAL A 16 -22.79 -23.87 43.15
C VAL A 16 -24.29 -23.71 42.92
N LEU A 17 -24.91 -22.64 43.44
CA LEU A 17 -26.33 -22.37 43.22
C LEU A 17 -26.61 -21.96 41.76
N PHE A 18 -25.71 -21.19 41.13
CA PHE A 18 -25.83 -20.86 39.71
C PHE A 18 -25.68 -22.10 38.81
N THR A 19 -24.78 -23.04 39.12
CA THR A 19 -24.65 -24.28 38.34
C THR A 19 -25.87 -25.20 38.45
N ALA A 20 -26.56 -25.19 39.59
CA ALA A 20 -27.77 -25.98 39.77
C ALA A 20 -28.95 -25.44 38.94
N SER A 21 -29.06 -24.11 38.76
CA SER A 21 -30.12 -23.49 37.95
C SER A 21 -29.92 -23.68 36.44
N PHE A 22 -28.67 -23.74 35.95
CA PHE A 22 -28.40 -23.99 34.53
C PHE A 22 -28.67 -25.44 34.10
N SER A 23 -28.55 -26.42 35.01
CA SER A 23 -28.85 -27.82 34.69
C SER A 23 -30.34 -28.08 34.38
N TRP A 24 -31.25 -27.23 34.87
CA TRP A 24 -32.70 -27.34 34.61
C TRP A 24 -33.15 -26.60 33.35
N ALA A 25 -32.33 -25.67 32.84
CA ALA A 25 -32.60 -24.96 31.58
C ALA A 25 -32.19 -25.77 30.33
N PHE A 26 -31.41 -26.85 30.51
CA PHE A 26 -30.89 -27.72 29.45
C PHE A 26 -31.51 -29.13 29.42
N GLN A 27 -32.62 -29.39 30.12
CA GLN A 27 -33.49 -30.51 29.77
C GLN A 27 -34.34 -30.13 28.55
N GLN A 28 -33.67 -29.89 27.42
CA GLN A 28 -34.30 -29.94 26.11
C GLN A 28 -34.61 -31.43 25.89
N GLN A 29 -35.85 -31.83 26.14
CA GLN A 29 -36.31 -33.15 25.75
C GLN A 29 -36.17 -33.21 24.23
N ASP A 30 -35.33 -34.11 23.70
CA ASP A 30 -35.16 -34.34 22.27
C ASP A 30 -36.50 -34.78 21.66
N ILE A 31 -37.34 -33.81 21.28
CA ILE A 31 -38.59 -34.10 20.58
C ILE A 31 -38.21 -34.48 19.15
N LEU A 32 -38.18 -35.78 18.90
CA LEU A 32 -37.94 -36.35 17.57
C LEU A 32 -39.04 -35.87 16.61
N PRO A 33 -38.70 -35.16 15.51
CA PRO A 33 -39.69 -34.65 14.59
C PRO A 33 -40.38 -35.80 13.85
N LYS A 34 -41.69 -35.69 13.68
CA LYS A 34 -42.54 -36.72 13.07
C LYS A 34 -43.19 -36.22 11.78
N TYR A 35 -43.68 -37.12 10.94
CA TYR A 35 -44.45 -36.83 9.73
C TYR A 35 -45.62 -37.82 9.59
N GLN A 36 -46.67 -37.39 8.87
CA GLN A 36 -47.82 -38.25 8.58
C GLN A 36 -47.54 -39.07 7.32
N TYR A 37 -47.83 -40.36 7.38
CA TYR A 37 -47.66 -41.30 6.26
C TYR A 37 -48.89 -42.19 6.12
N LEU A 38 -49.40 -42.33 4.90
CA LEU A 38 -50.50 -43.23 4.60
C LEU A 38 -49.92 -44.60 4.21
N ASP A 39 -50.16 -45.62 5.02
CA ASP A 39 -49.69 -46.98 4.71
C ASP A 39 -50.43 -47.49 3.46
N PRO A 40 -49.73 -47.80 2.35
CA PRO A 40 -50.36 -48.27 1.11
C PRO A 40 -51.01 -49.65 1.26
N VAL A 41 -50.67 -50.43 2.30
CA VAL A 41 -51.22 -51.77 2.53
C VAL A 41 -52.48 -51.73 3.39
N THR A 42 -52.45 -51.01 4.52
CA THR A 42 -53.59 -50.97 5.45
C THR A 42 -54.52 -49.77 5.23
N SER A 43 -54.07 -48.75 4.49
CA SER A 43 -54.75 -47.45 4.35
C SER A 43 -54.89 -46.67 5.66
N ASP A 44 -54.09 -47.01 6.68
CA ASP A 44 -54.05 -46.27 7.95
C ASP A 44 -53.13 -45.05 7.85
N LEU A 45 -53.52 -43.97 8.54
CA LEU A 45 -52.68 -42.78 8.68
C LEU A 45 -51.78 -42.94 9.91
N LEU A 46 -50.48 -43.14 9.66
CA LEU A 46 -49.46 -43.35 10.68
C LEU A 46 -48.68 -42.05 10.96
N LEU A 47 -48.18 -41.93 12.19
CA LEU A 47 -47.29 -40.84 12.61
C LEU A 47 -45.86 -41.38 12.79
N CYS A 48 -45.07 -41.24 11.73
CA CYS A 48 -43.73 -41.79 11.63
C CYS A 48 -42.65 -40.80 12.09
N ASP A 49 -41.51 -41.31 12.56
CA ASP A 49 -40.35 -40.48 12.88
C ASP A 49 -39.60 -40.08 11.61
N GLN A 50 -39.15 -38.83 11.53
CA GLN A 50 -38.31 -38.35 10.43
C GLN A 50 -36.89 -38.93 10.52
N CYS A 51 -36.19 -38.93 9.39
CA CYS A 51 -34.79 -39.32 9.35
C CYS A 51 -33.88 -38.13 9.73
N PRO A 52 -32.80 -38.38 10.49
CA PRO A 52 -31.86 -37.34 10.89
C PRO A 52 -31.03 -36.82 9.71
N PRO A 53 -30.38 -35.65 9.87
CA PRO A 53 -29.37 -35.18 8.93
C PRO A 53 -28.33 -36.26 8.64
N GLY A 54 -27.91 -36.39 7.38
CA GLY A 54 -27.02 -37.48 6.95
C GLY A 54 -27.73 -38.72 6.41
N THR A 55 -29.06 -38.79 6.50
CA THR A 55 -29.82 -40.00 6.14
C THR A 55 -31.11 -39.68 5.38
N ALA A 56 -31.59 -40.64 4.59
CA ALA A 56 -32.87 -40.59 3.91
C ALA A 56 -33.75 -41.78 4.28
N VAL A 57 -35.06 -41.67 4.06
CA VAL A 57 -36.02 -42.76 4.33
C VAL A 57 -35.74 -43.91 3.36
N LYS A 58 -35.39 -45.07 3.91
CA LYS A 58 -35.30 -46.32 3.14
C LYS A 58 -36.64 -47.06 3.14
N ARG A 59 -37.32 -47.05 4.29
CA ARG A 59 -38.64 -47.65 4.45
C ARG A 59 -39.44 -46.84 5.47
N HIS A 60 -40.68 -46.49 5.09
CA HIS A 60 -41.60 -45.82 5.99
C HIS A 60 -41.98 -46.72 7.18
N CYS A 61 -42.44 -46.08 8.26
CA CYS A 61 -42.92 -46.83 9.42
C CYS A 61 -44.20 -47.61 9.09
N THR A 62 -44.41 -48.70 9.81
CA THR A 62 -45.68 -49.43 9.86
C THR A 62 -46.21 -49.37 11.29
N THR A 63 -47.37 -49.96 11.56
CA THR A 63 -47.92 -50.06 12.92
C THR A 63 -46.94 -50.67 13.93
N ASP A 64 -46.12 -51.63 13.49
CA ASP A 64 -45.20 -52.38 14.35
C ASP A 64 -43.72 -52.03 14.16
N THR A 65 -43.36 -51.30 13.08
CA THR A 65 -41.96 -51.01 12.76
C THR A 65 -41.70 -49.53 12.59
N PRO A 66 -40.62 -48.97 13.18
CA PRO A 66 -40.28 -47.56 13.02
C PRO A 66 -39.75 -47.27 11.60
N THR A 67 -39.63 -45.99 11.26
CA THR A 67 -38.99 -45.55 10.02
C THR A 67 -37.56 -46.09 9.94
N GLU A 68 -37.21 -46.73 8.83
CA GLU A 68 -35.85 -47.17 8.54
C GLU A 68 -35.14 -46.09 7.73
N CYS A 69 -34.01 -45.59 8.25
CA CYS A 69 -33.19 -44.58 7.60
C CYS A 69 -31.90 -45.20 7.04
N GLN A 70 -31.46 -44.73 5.88
CA GLN A 70 -30.18 -45.10 5.26
C GLN A 70 -29.26 -43.90 5.12
N VAL A 71 -27.96 -44.13 5.23
CA VAL A 71 -26.96 -43.07 5.04
C VAL A 71 -27.00 -42.52 3.63
N CYS A 72 -26.77 -41.22 3.48
CA CYS A 72 -26.65 -40.62 2.16
C CYS A 72 -25.48 -41.26 1.38
N PRO A 73 -25.67 -41.58 0.09
CA PRO A 73 -24.60 -42.09 -0.76
C PRO A 73 -23.54 -41.01 -1.02
N GLU A 74 -22.41 -41.40 -1.63
CA GLU A 74 -21.36 -40.44 -1.98
C GLU A 74 -21.92 -39.29 -2.83
N ARG A 75 -21.40 -38.07 -2.58
CA ARG A 75 -21.82 -36.82 -3.23
C ARG A 75 -23.28 -36.43 -2.98
N HIS A 76 -23.90 -36.91 -1.92
CA HIS A 76 -25.23 -36.50 -1.49
C HIS A 76 -25.26 -36.14 -0.01
N PHE A 77 -26.22 -35.27 0.35
CA PHE A 77 -26.37 -34.77 1.70
C PHE A 77 -27.82 -34.56 2.12
N ALA A 78 -28.03 -34.48 3.43
CA ALA A 78 -29.27 -34.10 4.08
C ALA A 78 -28.96 -33.26 5.32
N GLU A 79 -29.27 -31.96 5.28
CA GLU A 79 -28.90 -31.02 6.35
C GLU A 79 -29.86 -30.99 7.52
N ASN A 80 -31.13 -31.23 7.24
CA ASN A 80 -32.21 -31.14 8.22
C ASN A 80 -32.92 -32.50 8.37
N TRP A 81 -33.68 -32.64 9.44
CA TRP A 81 -34.62 -33.74 9.58
C TRP A 81 -35.62 -33.71 8.43
N HIS A 82 -35.84 -34.87 7.78
CA HIS A 82 -36.76 -34.96 6.67
C HIS A 82 -37.37 -36.36 6.53
N TRP A 83 -38.40 -36.45 5.68
CA TRP A 83 -39.11 -37.70 5.35
C TRP A 83 -38.95 -38.11 3.88
N GLY A 84 -38.13 -37.39 3.10
CA GLY A 84 -37.77 -37.78 1.74
C GLY A 84 -36.98 -39.10 1.69
N ASP A 85 -37.19 -39.86 0.62
CA ASP A 85 -36.54 -41.13 0.30
C ASP A 85 -35.19 -40.96 -0.40
N THR A 86 -34.88 -39.76 -0.89
CA THR A 86 -33.61 -39.40 -1.53
C THR A 86 -32.90 -38.25 -0.82
N CYS A 87 -31.58 -38.35 -0.69
CA CYS A 87 -30.72 -37.23 -0.28
C CYS A 87 -30.52 -36.22 -1.43
N GLN A 88 -30.17 -34.98 -1.11
CA GLN A 88 -29.87 -33.94 -2.09
C GLN A 88 -28.49 -34.16 -2.71
N TYR A 89 -28.33 -33.94 -4.01
CA TYR A 89 -27.02 -34.04 -4.66
C TYR A 89 -26.15 -32.81 -4.36
N CYS A 90 -24.86 -33.01 -4.17
CA CYS A 90 -23.90 -31.92 -3.98
C CYS A 90 -23.66 -31.18 -5.31
N THR A 91 -24.40 -30.09 -5.53
CA THR A 91 -24.39 -29.33 -6.79
C THR A 91 -23.35 -28.22 -6.82
N SER A 92 -22.89 -27.77 -5.66
CA SER A 92 -22.04 -26.59 -5.54
C SER A 92 -20.65 -26.84 -6.10
N VAL A 93 -20.36 -26.30 -7.29
CA VAL A 93 -19.01 -26.29 -7.89
C VAL A 93 -18.41 -24.91 -7.70
N CYS A 94 -17.20 -24.84 -7.12
CA CYS A 94 -16.52 -23.57 -6.93
C CYS A 94 -16.12 -22.97 -8.28
N LYS A 95 -16.59 -21.73 -8.50
CA LYS A 95 -16.34 -20.96 -9.73
C LYS A 95 -14.91 -20.40 -9.73
N GLU A 96 -14.57 -19.62 -10.76
CA GLU A 96 -13.25 -18.97 -10.84
C GLU A 96 -12.99 -18.09 -9.61
N ARG A 97 -11.76 -18.17 -9.07
CA ARG A 97 -11.30 -17.41 -7.87
C ARG A 97 -12.06 -17.74 -6.59
N GLN A 98 -12.81 -18.84 -6.57
CA GLN A 98 -13.35 -19.44 -5.35
C GLN A 98 -12.49 -20.62 -4.89
N LEU A 99 -12.50 -20.85 -3.59
CA LEU A 99 -11.85 -21.98 -2.92
C LEU A 99 -12.92 -22.76 -2.15
N VAL A 100 -12.71 -24.07 -2.02
CA VAL A 100 -13.58 -24.91 -1.18
C VAL A 100 -13.30 -24.57 0.28
N LYS A 101 -14.28 -23.97 0.95
CA LYS A 101 -14.24 -23.70 2.39
C LYS A 101 -14.66 -24.92 3.19
N GLN A 102 -15.67 -25.63 2.69
CA GLN A 102 -16.24 -26.81 3.32
C GLN A 102 -16.55 -27.82 2.22
N GLN A 103 -16.03 -29.04 2.39
CA GLN A 103 -16.26 -30.13 1.44
C GLN A 103 -17.66 -30.71 1.66
N CYS A 104 -18.34 -31.08 0.58
CA CYS A 104 -19.58 -31.85 0.67
C CYS A 104 -19.39 -33.14 1.49
N ASN A 105 -20.32 -33.41 2.40
CA ASN A 105 -20.39 -34.65 3.16
C ASN A 105 -21.86 -35.13 3.26
N SER A 106 -22.17 -36.13 4.08
CA SER A 106 -23.55 -36.62 4.21
C SER A 106 -24.53 -35.60 4.83
N THR A 107 -24.06 -34.63 5.60
CA THR A 107 -24.91 -33.67 6.33
C THR A 107 -24.97 -32.28 5.71
N HIS A 108 -24.11 -31.93 4.76
CA HIS A 108 -24.11 -30.60 4.14
C HIS A 108 -23.51 -30.60 2.73
N ASP A 109 -23.92 -29.63 1.93
CA ASP A 109 -23.33 -29.37 0.62
C ASP A 109 -21.91 -28.79 0.73
N GLN A 110 -21.20 -28.78 -0.40
CA GLN A 110 -19.95 -28.06 -0.57
C GLN A 110 -20.19 -26.55 -0.48
N LEU A 111 -19.39 -25.85 0.32
CA LEU A 111 -19.41 -24.40 0.41
C LEU A 111 -18.16 -23.79 -0.21
N CYS A 112 -18.36 -22.84 -1.11
CA CYS A 112 -17.30 -22.11 -1.79
C CYS A 112 -17.17 -20.69 -1.24
N GLU A 113 -15.94 -20.20 -1.14
CA GLU A 113 -15.62 -18.86 -0.64
C GLU A 113 -14.65 -18.17 -1.59
N CYS A 114 -14.75 -16.84 -1.75
CA CYS A 114 -13.81 -16.11 -2.58
C CYS A 114 -12.39 -16.20 -2.00
N ALA A 115 -11.40 -16.35 -2.89
CA ALA A 115 -9.99 -16.38 -2.52
C ALA A 115 -9.55 -15.07 -1.84
N PRO A 116 -8.46 -15.09 -1.05
CA PRO A 116 -7.92 -13.87 -0.43
C PRO A 116 -7.67 -12.76 -1.45
N GLY A 117 -8.14 -11.54 -1.13
CA GLY A 117 -8.09 -10.39 -2.04
C GLY A 117 -9.32 -10.20 -2.94
N PHE A 118 -10.33 -11.06 -2.80
CA PHE A 118 -11.59 -10.98 -3.53
C PHE A 118 -12.80 -10.99 -2.58
N HIS A 119 -13.92 -10.42 -3.04
CA HIS A 119 -15.21 -10.53 -2.37
C HIS A 119 -16.32 -10.88 -3.35
N LEU A 120 -17.36 -11.53 -2.85
CA LEU A 120 -18.50 -11.99 -3.63
C LEU A 120 -19.44 -10.82 -3.93
N VAL A 121 -19.63 -10.53 -5.21
CA VAL A 121 -20.67 -9.61 -5.70
C VAL A 121 -21.58 -10.39 -6.65
N VAL A 122 -22.81 -10.60 -6.19
CA VAL A 122 -23.83 -11.44 -6.86
C VAL A 122 -23.31 -12.87 -7.03
N GLU A 123 -22.66 -13.18 -8.15
CA GLU A 123 -22.12 -14.50 -8.46
C GLU A 123 -20.61 -14.52 -8.72
N PHE A 124 -19.96 -13.35 -8.70
CA PHE A 124 -18.57 -13.20 -9.11
C PHE A 124 -17.68 -12.76 -7.95
N CYS A 125 -16.49 -13.35 -7.84
CA CYS A 125 -15.46 -12.90 -6.92
C CYS A 125 -14.66 -11.76 -7.56
N ILE A 126 -14.90 -10.53 -7.10
CA ILE A 126 -14.22 -9.34 -7.62
C ILE A 126 -13.10 -8.90 -6.67
N THR A 127 -12.03 -8.34 -7.23
CA THR A 127 -10.88 -7.87 -6.46
C THR A 127 -11.28 -6.78 -5.48
N HIS A 128 -10.74 -6.79 -4.26
CA HIS A 128 -10.88 -5.66 -3.34
C HIS A 128 -10.27 -4.38 -3.93
N SER A 129 -10.95 -3.25 -3.76
CA SER A 129 -10.41 -1.95 -4.14
C SER A 129 -9.21 -1.55 -3.28
N SER A 130 -8.32 -0.76 -3.86
CA SER A 130 -7.17 -0.18 -3.17
C SER A 130 -7.53 1.22 -2.68
N CYS A 131 -7.17 1.53 -1.44
CA CYS A 131 -7.27 2.88 -0.91
C CYS A 131 -6.19 3.77 -1.54
N PRO A 132 -6.56 4.91 -2.14
CA PRO A 132 -5.60 5.80 -2.77
C PRO A 132 -4.74 6.56 -1.74
N PRO A 133 -3.60 7.16 -2.15
CA PRO A 133 -2.81 8.00 -1.27
C PRO A 133 -3.65 9.07 -0.56
N GLY A 134 -3.46 9.23 0.75
CA GLY A 134 -4.29 10.09 1.58
C GLY A 134 -5.49 9.40 2.23
N TYR A 135 -5.77 8.15 1.84
CA TYR A 135 -6.79 7.29 2.40
C TYR A 135 -6.15 6.00 2.92
N GLY A 136 -6.69 5.44 3.98
CA GLY A 136 -6.22 4.19 4.56
C GLY A 136 -7.36 3.27 4.88
N VAL A 137 -7.03 1.99 5.01
CA VAL A 137 -8.00 0.93 5.30
C VAL A 137 -8.50 1.07 6.73
N THR A 138 -9.83 1.11 6.89
CA THR A 138 -10.51 1.06 8.19
C THR A 138 -11.14 -0.31 8.46
N ALA A 139 -11.61 -0.97 7.42
CA ALA A 139 -12.08 -2.35 7.46
C ALA A 139 -11.44 -3.13 6.31
N LEU A 140 -10.78 -4.24 6.64
CA LEU A 140 -10.22 -5.16 5.65
C LEU A 140 -11.36 -5.80 4.85
N GLY A 141 -11.15 -5.95 3.54
CA GLY A 141 -12.04 -6.72 2.70
C GLY A 141 -12.15 -8.18 3.19
N THR A 142 -13.36 -8.70 3.19
CA THR A 142 -13.66 -10.10 3.51
C THR A 142 -14.12 -10.82 2.24
N PRO A 143 -14.35 -12.15 2.27
CA PRO A 143 -14.90 -12.86 1.12
C PRO A 143 -16.30 -12.42 0.71
N VAL A 144 -17.01 -11.64 1.54
CA VAL A 144 -18.38 -11.15 1.26
C VAL A 144 -18.49 -9.62 1.29
N SER A 145 -17.45 -8.91 1.71
CA SER A 145 -17.46 -7.45 1.84
C SER A 145 -16.20 -6.82 1.27
N GLU A 146 -16.35 -5.65 0.68
CA GLU A 146 -15.22 -4.90 0.13
C GLU A 146 -14.34 -4.29 1.23
N THR A 147 -13.10 -3.92 0.87
CA THR A 147 -12.25 -3.06 1.68
C THR A 147 -12.85 -1.67 1.80
N THR A 148 -12.92 -1.15 3.04
CA THR A 148 -13.40 0.20 3.30
C THR A 148 -12.24 1.15 3.53
N CYS A 149 -12.27 2.29 2.84
CA CYS A 149 -11.24 3.33 2.91
C CYS A 149 -11.81 4.61 3.52
N GLU A 150 -11.05 5.22 4.43
CA GLU A 150 -11.34 6.56 4.94
C GLU A 150 -10.16 7.50 4.76
N ARG A 151 -10.44 8.80 4.74
CA ARG A 151 -9.40 9.83 4.67
C ARG A 151 -8.57 9.79 5.93
N CYS A 152 -7.24 9.84 5.78
CA CYS A 152 -6.36 9.83 6.94
C CYS A 152 -6.62 11.03 7.87
N PRO A 153 -6.84 10.80 9.17
CA PRO A 153 -7.05 11.87 10.13
C PRO A 153 -5.78 12.72 10.30
N ALA A 154 -5.94 13.89 10.93
CA ALA A 154 -4.80 14.76 11.21
C ALA A 154 -3.71 14.00 11.99
N GLY A 155 -2.46 14.21 11.59
CA GLY A 155 -1.31 13.50 12.16
C GLY A 155 -1.09 12.08 11.61
N HIS A 156 -1.85 11.63 10.60
CA HIS A 156 -1.65 10.35 9.92
C HIS A 156 -1.45 10.52 8.41
N PHE A 157 -0.89 9.50 7.76
CA PHE A 157 -0.67 9.48 6.32
C PHE A 157 -0.77 8.07 5.71
N SER A 158 -1.06 8.04 4.41
CA SER A 158 -0.97 6.86 3.54
C SER A 158 -0.35 7.28 2.21
N SER A 159 0.71 6.61 1.77
CA SER A 159 1.56 7.10 0.67
C SER A 159 1.40 6.37 -0.66
N ARG A 160 0.76 5.21 -0.66
CA ARG A 160 0.64 4.31 -1.82
C ARG A 160 -0.78 3.76 -1.89
N ASP A 161 -1.15 3.33 -3.08
CA ASP A 161 -2.38 2.56 -3.27
C ASP A 161 -2.25 1.21 -2.55
N SER A 162 -3.18 0.91 -1.63
CA SER A 162 -3.15 -0.34 -0.86
C SER A 162 -4.55 -0.76 -0.43
N SER A 163 -4.87 -2.04 -0.59
CA SER A 163 -6.11 -2.65 -0.10
C SER A 163 -6.03 -3.16 1.34
N THR A 164 -4.86 -3.04 1.98
CA THR A 164 -4.62 -3.58 3.33
C THR A 164 -3.97 -2.59 4.30
N GLU A 165 -3.31 -1.53 3.82
CA GLU A 165 -2.54 -0.62 4.68
C GLU A 165 -3.46 0.43 5.35
N PRO A 166 -3.48 0.51 6.68
CA PRO A 166 -4.19 1.56 7.39
C PRO A 166 -3.39 2.87 7.36
N CYS A 167 -4.04 3.97 7.75
CA CYS A 167 -3.33 5.25 7.92
C CYS A 167 -2.28 5.15 9.03
N LEU A 168 -1.02 5.46 8.68
CA LEU A 168 0.10 5.41 9.61
C LEU A 168 0.30 6.76 10.32
N PRO A 169 0.69 6.80 11.59
CA PRO A 169 0.96 8.05 12.28
C PRO A 169 2.20 8.75 11.71
N HIS A 170 2.17 10.08 11.71
CA HIS A 170 3.32 10.91 11.38
C HIS A 170 4.45 10.69 12.38
N LYS A 171 5.68 10.70 11.87
CA LYS A 171 6.88 10.59 12.68
C LYS A 171 6.99 11.80 13.61
N ASN A 172 7.02 11.53 14.92
CA ASN A 172 7.21 12.57 15.93
C ASN A 172 8.70 12.95 16.05
N CYS A 173 9.13 13.94 15.27
CA CYS A 173 10.52 14.41 15.29
C CYS A 173 10.95 14.94 16.66
N SER A 174 10.08 15.69 17.35
CA SER A 174 10.37 16.26 18.67
C SER A 174 10.62 15.18 19.71
N GLY A 175 9.81 14.12 19.70
CA GLY A 175 9.99 12.94 20.58
C GLY A 175 11.30 12.19 20.33
N LEU A 176 11.85 12.30 19.12
CA LEU A 176 13.15 11.73 18.75
C LEU A 176 14.33 12.70 18.99
N GLY A 177 14.10 13.88 19.59
CA GLY A 177 15.13 14.90 19.78
C GLY A 177 15.57 15.62 18.49
N LEU A 178 14.83 15.42 17.39
CA LEU A 178 15.08 15.98 16.06
C LEU A 178 14.23 17.23 15.82
N LYS A 179 14.66 18.09 14.89
CA LYS A 179 13.82 19.19 14.37
C LYS A 179 13.01 18.68 13.18
N THR A 180 11.74 19.08 13.10
CA THR A 180 10.91 18.82 11.91
C THR A 180 11.42 19.66 10.75
N LEU A 181 11.93 19.01 9.70
CA LEU A 181 12.35 19.65 8.47
C LEU A 181 11.15 19.95 7.57
N ARG A 182 10.20 19.01 7.49
CA ARG A 182 8.94 19.16 6.74
C ARG A 182 7.83 18.45 7.49
N TRP A 183 6.72 19.15 7.68
CA TRP A 183 5.50 18.59 8.25
C TRP A 183 4.90 17.53 7.34
N GLY A 184 4.36 16.47 7.95
CA GLY A 184 3.61 15.45 7.24
C GLY A 184 2.31 16.01 6.64
N THR A 185 1.81 15.31 5.64
CA THR A 185 0.51 15.55 5.00
C THR A 185 -0.29 14.25 5.06
N SER A 186 -1.54 14.23 4.59
CA SER A 186 -2.31 12.98 4.47
C SER A 186 -1.61 11.95 3.56
N THR A 187 -0.75 12.38 2.63
CA THR A 187 -0.06 11.47 1.69
C THR A 187 1.41 11.19 2.03
N SER A 188 1.99 11.94 2.98
CA SER A 188 3.44 11.88 3.22
C SER A 188 3.80 12.03 4.69
N ASN A 189 4.75 11.23 5.16
CA ASN A 189 5.25 11.33 6.52
C ASN A 189 6.01 12.66 6.79
N SER A 190 6.10 13.03 8.06
CA SER A 190 6.99 14.08 8.56
C SER A 190 8.46 13.72 8.35
N LEU A 191 9.24 14.69 7.88
CA LEU A 191 10.68 14.56 7.71
C LEU A 191 11.41 15.25 8.86
N CYS A 192 12.37 14.56 9.46
CA CYS A 192 13.13 15.04 10.61
C CYS A 192 14.60 15.33 10.23
N THR A 193 15.23 16.27 10.93
CA THR A 193 16.65 16.63 10.78
C THR A 193 17.32 16.86 12.14
N ASN A 194 18.63 16.60 12.25
CA ASN A 194 19.41 16.85 13.46
C ASN A 194 19.61 18.37 13.69
N LYS A 195 19.66 18.80 14.97
CA LYS A 195 19.85 20.21 15.36
C LYS A 195 21.15 20.85 14.87
N THR A 196 22.16 20.04 14.51
CA THR A 196 23.49 20.50 14.05
C THR A 196 23.69 20.39 12.54
N ALA A 197 22.69 19.93 11.79
CA ALA A 197 22.77 19.93 10.33
C ALA A 197 22.17 21.24 9.79
N SER A 198 23.03 22.24 9.54
CA SER A 198 22.83 22.99 8.29
C SER A 198 22.73 21.95 7.17
N PRO A 199 21.81 22.07 6.19
CA PRO A 199 21.57 21.00 5.23
C PRO A 199 22.83 20.75 4.38
N GLU A 200 23.68 19.84 4.85
CA GLU A 200 24.81 19.33 4.11
C GLU A 200 24.26 18.31 3.11
N CYS A 201 24.53 18.59 1.84
CA CYS A 201 23.99 17.95 0.63
C CYS A 201 23.98 16.41 0.66
N SER A 202 24.82 15.78 1.48
CA SER A 202 25.00 14.33 1.54
C SER A 202 23.72 13.57 1.90
N GLN A 203 22.81 14.16 2.70
CA GLN A 203 21.60 13.47 3.17
C GLN A 203 20.37 13.61 2.23
N GLN A 204 20.32 14.62 1.35
CA GLN A 204 19.23 14.72 0.36
C GLN A 204 19.40 13.80 -0.86
N HIS A 205 20.57 13.19 -1.05
CA HIS A 205 20.88 12.29 -2.17
C HIS A 205 20.12 10.95 -2.13
N SER A 206 19.85 10.40 -0.95
CA SER A 206 19.14 9.11 -0.83
C SER A 206 17.67 9.19 -1.25
N LEU A 207 17.07 10.39 -1.23
CA LEU A 207 15.68 10.62 -1.61
C LEU A 207 15.46 10.74 -3.13
N CYS A 208 16.49 11.01 -3.94
CA CYS A 208 16.36 10.97 -5.40
C CYS A 208 16.37 9.53 -5.96
N GLN A 209 16.71 8.53 -5.13
CA GLN A 209 16.68 7.10 -5.51
C GLN A 209 15.27 6.49 -5.38
N THR A 210 14.37 7.09 -4.60
CA THR A 210 13.08 6.48 -4.20
C THR A 210 11.84 7.25 -4.67
N ALA A 211 12.00 8.44 -5.25
CA ALA A 211 10.88 9.25 -5.71
C ALA A 211 10.58 8.98 -7.20
N SER A 212 9.36 8.52 -7.50
CA SER A 212 8.80 8.40 -8.86
C SER A 212 8.46 9.78 -9.48
N GLY A 213 9.33 10.76 -9.32
CA GLY A 213 9.02 12.16 -9.59
C GLY A 213 10.26 13.01 -9.87
N VAL A 214 10.66 12.99 -11.14
CA VAL A 214 11.73 13.74 -11.80
C VAL A 214 11.76 15.24 -11.39
N ASN A 215 10.58 15.87 -11.30
CA ASN A 215 10.36 17.27 -10.92
C ASN A 215 10.74 17.64 -9.46
N LEU A 216 10.75 16.65 -8.55
CA LEU A 216 11.08 16.87 -7.14
C LEU A 216 12.60 16.88 -6.88
N CYS A 217 13.38 16.18 -7.72
CA CYS A 217 14.83 16.17 -7.63
C CYS A 217 15.42 17.48 -8.19
N GLU A 218 14.88 18.01 -9.29
CA GLU A 218 15.25 19.32 -9.85
C GLU A 218 15.03 20.48 -8.86
N LYS A 219 13.85 20.55 -8.22
CA LYS A 219 13.54 21.53 -7.16
C LYS A 219 14.43 21.39 -5.92
N LYS A 220 15.03 20.22 -5.68
CA LYS A 220 15.93 19.97 -4.54
C LYS A 220 17.39 20.26 -4.90
N VAL A 221 17.86 19.93 -6.11
CA VAL A 221 19.21 20.26 -6.61
C VAL A 221 19.37 21.77 -6.78
N SER A 222 18.37 22.45 -7.35
CA SER A 222 18.34 23.92 -7.44
C SER A 222 18.38 24.61 -6.07
N ARG A 223 17.67 24.07 -5.07
CA ARG A 223 17.72 24.56 -3.68
C ARG A 223 19.04 24.25 -2.96
N CYS A 224 19.79 23.26 -3.42
CA CYS A 224 21.09 22.91 -2.86
C CYS A 224 22.23 23.81 -3.38
N ASN A 225 22.06 24.53 -4.49
CA ASN A 225 23.18 25.15 -5.22
C ASN A 225 22.98 26.62 -5.58
N SER A 226 22.62 27.44 -4.59
CA SER A 226 22.70 28.89 -4.75
C SER A 226 24.16 29.36 -4.72
N LEU A 227 24.84 29.33 -5.88
CA LEU A 227 25.91 30.30 -6.12
C LEU A 227 25.24 31.67 -6.18
N LYS A 228 25.10 32.32 -5.02
CA LYS A 228 24.52 33.66 -4.94
C LYS A 228 25.54 34.65 -5.52
N ASN A 229 25.06 35.60 -6.32
CA ASN A 229 25.83 36.73 -6.86
C ASN A 229 26.89 36.36 -7.92
N LEU A 230 26.56 35.46 -8.87
CA LEU A 230 27.39 35.26 -10.06
C LEU A 230 27.22 36.45 -11.02
N THR A 231 28.35 37.01 -11.46
CA THR A 231 28.36 38.01 -12.54
C THR A 231 28.36 37.33 -13.90
N LEU A 232 28.02 38.07 -14.96
CA LEU A 232 28.16 37.59 -16.34
C LEU A 232 29.61 37.15 -16.64
N GLU A 233 30.60 37.86 -16.09
CA GLU A 233 32.02 37.51 -16.24
C GLU A 233 32.35 36.17 -15.57
N ASP A 234 31.77 35.88 -14.40
CA ASP A 234 31.95 34.58 -13.75
C ASP A 234 31.36 33.45 -14.59
N LEU A 235 30.18 33.66 -15.17
CA LEU A 235 29.52 32.68 -16.04
C LEU A 235 30.35 32.39 -17.29
N LEU A 236 30.91 33.44 -17.91
CA LEU A 236 31.81 33.30 -19.06
C LEU A 236 33.08 32.53 -18.71
N LYS A 237 33.69 32.83 -17.55
CA LYS A 237 34.83 32.05 -17.05
C LYS A 237 34.48 30.57 -16.92
N VAL A 238 33.28 30.23 -16.43
CA VAL A 238 32.82 28.83 -16.35
C VAL A 238 32.70 28.22 -17.74
N THR A 239 32.01 28.85 -18.67
CA THR A 239 31.80 28.29 -20.02
C THR A 239 33.10 28.15 -20.80
N ASP A 240 34.00 29.13 -20.67
CA ASP A 240 35.30 29.12 -21.36
C ASP A 240 36.25 28.05 -20.78
N SER A 241 36.06 27.68 -19.52
CA SER A 241 36.85 26.64 -18.87
C SER A 241 36.42 25.21 -19.23
N LEU A 242 35.24 25.00 -19.81
CA LEU A 242 34.74 23.68 -20.20
C LEU A 242 35.43 23.18 -21.49
N PRO A 243 35.73 21.88 -21.63
CA PRO A 243 36.38 21.35 -22.83
C PRO A 243 35.42 21.27 -24.03
N GLY A 244 35.93 21.13 -25.25
CA GLY A 244 35.10 20.98 -26.46
C GLY A 244 34.51 22.29 -26.98
N VAL A 245 33.36 22.19 -27.65
CA VAL A 245 32.62 23.32 -28.24
C VAL A 245 32.09 24.23 -27.14
N LYS A 246 32.40 25.53 -27.23
CA LYS A 246 32.02 26.52 -26.22
C LYS A 246 30.55 26.91 -26.36
N VAL A 247 29.92 27.21 -25.21
CA VAL A 247 28.61 27.86 -25.19
C VAL A 247 28.77 29.28 -25.72
N LYS A 248 27.91 29.70 -26.66
CA LYS A 248 28.07 31.01 -27.28
C LYS A 248 27.69 32.13 -26.32
N LEU A 249 28.32 33.28 -26.48
CA LEU A 249 28.06 34.47 -25.65
C LEU A 249 26.58 34.90 -25.70
N GLU A 250 25.92 34.74 -26.84
CA GLU A 250 24.48 35.01 -27.02
C GLU A 250 23.63 34.13 -26.09
N ASP A 251 23.95 32.84 -25.99
CA ASP A 251 23.22 31.90 -25.14
C ASP A 251 23.49 32.18 -23.64
N VAL A 252 24.71 32.56 -23.28
CA VAL A 252 25.06 32.95 -21.90
C VAL A 252 24.26 34.19 -21.47
N ARG A 253 24.16 35.19 -22.35
CA ARG A 253 23.34 36.39 -22.09
C ARG A 253 21.86 36.04 -21.99
N ALA A 254 21.37 35.17 -22.87
CA ALA A 254 19.99 34.71 -22.85
C ALA A 254 19.67 34.06 -21.50
N VAL A 255 20.51 33.14 -21.01
CA VAL A 255 20.36 32.51 -19.68
C VAL A 255 20.28 33.52 -18.54
N VAL A 256 21.12 34.56 -18.55
CA VAL A 256 21.08 35.62 -17.52
C VAL A 256 19.80 36.45 -17.61
N SER A 257 19.27 36.66 -18.81
CA SER A 257 18.05 37.45 -19.03
C SER A 257 16.76 36.67 -18.76
N THR A 258 16.76 35.34 -18.92
CA THR A 258 15.52 34.53 -18.89
C THR A 258 15.43 33.56 -17.72
N CYS A 259 16.53 33.21 -17.06
CA CYS A 259 16.52 32.25 -15.96
C CYS A 259 16.65 32.95 -14.59
N LEU A 260 16.30 32.25 -13.51
CA LEU A 260 16.63 32.71 -12.15
C LEU A 260 18.12 32.45 -11.84
N PRO A 261 18.79 33.27 -10.99
CA PRO A 261 20.22 33.10 -10.67
C PRO A 261 20.63 31.71 -10.18
N GLN A 262 19.71 31.01 -9.51
CA GLN A 262 19.90 29.63 -9.03
C GLN A 262 19.97 28.58 -10.17
N GLN A 263 19.58 28.94 -11.39
CA GLN A 263 19.54 28.05 -12.56
C GLN A 263 20.70 28.29 -13.54
N TYR A 264 21.46 29.39 -13.42
CA TYR A 264 22.47 29.78 -14.42
C TYR A 264 23.47 28.67 -14.76
N ILE A 265 24.14 28.10 -13.75
CA ILE A 265 25.15 27.06 -13.99
C ILE A 265 24.53 25.79 -14.56
N LEU A 266 23.33 25.40 -14.12
CA LEU A 266 22.64 24.22 -14.65
C LEU A 266 22.30 24.38 -16.13
N GLN A 267 21.77 25.55 -16.51
CA GLN A 267 21.40 25.83 -17.89
C GLN A 267 22.63 25.96 -18.81
N LEU A 268 23.74 26.51 -18.30
CA LEU A 268 24.99 26.57 -19.08
C LEU A 268 25.60 25.19 -19.29
N LEU A 269 25.55 24.31 -18.29
CA LEU A 269 26.00 22.92 -18.44
C LEU A 269 25.11 22.13 -19.40
N HIS A 270 23.81 22.44 -19.45
CA HIS A 270 22.90 21.89 -20.45
C HIS A 270 23.31 22.29 -21.87
N LEU A 271 23.44 23.60 -22.12
CA LEU A 271 23.83 24.12 -23.44
C LEU A 271 25.18 23.54 -23.88
N TRP A 272 26.13 23.45 -22.97
CA TRP A 272 27.42 22.82 -23.23
C TRP A 272 27.25 21.33 -23.59
N LYS A 273 26.43 20.58 -22.85
CA LYS A 273 26.22 19.15 -23.11
C LYS A 273 25.51 18.91 -24.45
N MET A 274 24.59 19.78 -24.87
CA MET A 274 23.94 19.72 -26.17
C MET A 274 24.93 19.90 -27.32
N ALA A 275 25.92 20.79 -27.16
CA ALA A 275 26.99 21.00 -28.13
C ALA A 275 28.11 19.93 -28.07
N ASN A 276 28.16 19.13 -27.00
CA ASN A 276 29.22 18.15 -26.72
C ASN A 276 28.61 16.81 -26.24
N TYR A 277 27.75 16.22 -27.06
CA TYR A 277 26.92 15.06 -26.68
C TYR A 277 27.75 13.82 -26.31
N ASP A 278 28.94 13.68 -26.89
CA ASP A 278 29.90 12.59 -26.72
C ASP A 278 30.82 12.78 -25.49
N LEU A 279 30.93 14.00 -24.96
CA LEU A 279 31.77 14.32 -23.81
C LEU A 279 31.05 14.08 -22.48
N ASP A 280 31.75 13.41 -21.57
CA ASP A 280 31.28 13.10 -20.22
C ASP A 280 31.21 14.37 -19.35
N LEU A 281 30.03 14.68 -18.81
CA LEU A 281 29.79 15.91 -18.04
C LEU A 281 30.61 15.97 -16.74
N ALA A 282 30.82 14.85 -16.04
CA ALA A 282 31.64 14.81 -14.82
C ALA A 282 33.12 15.10 -15.13
N LYS A 283 33.63 14.55 -16.24
CA LYS A 283 34.99 14.82 -16.73
C LYS A 283 35.13 16.28 -17.21
N GLY A 284 34.12 16.80 -17.90
CA GLY A 284 34.07 18.21 -18.33
C GLY A 284 34.15 19.19 -17.15
N LEU A 285 33.36 18.94 -16.11
CA LEU A 285 33.40 19.74 -14.87
C LEU A 285 34.71 19.60 -14.11
N SER A 286 35.28 18.41 -14.07
CA SER A 286 36.59 18.17 -13.44
C SER A 286 37.71 18.92 -14.18
N HIS A 287 37.62 19.00 -15.52
CA HIS A 287 38.52 19.79 -16.36
C HIS A 287 38.33 21.30 -16.10
N SER A 288 37.10 21.80 -16.14
CA SER A 288 36.76 23.20 -15.85
C SER A 288 37.28 23.67 -14.49
N LEU A 289 37.09 22.86 -13.44
CA LEU A 289 37.61 23.16 -12.10
C LEU A 289 39.14 23.25 -12.05
N ARG A 290 39.84 22.48 -12.88
CA ARG A 290 41.31 22.54 -13.01
C ARG A 290 41.73 23.83 -13.72
N VAL A 291 41.10 24.15 -14.83
CA VAL A 291 41.39 25.36 -15.63
C VAL A 291 41.09 26.63 -14.84
N LEU A 292 39.93 26.71 -14.19
CA LEU A 292 39.55 27.86 -13.34
C LEU A 292 40.51 28.07 -12.17
N ARG A 293 40.99 26.98 -11.56
CA ARG A 293 41.98 27.07 -10.48
C ARG A 293 43.32 27.60 -10.98
N ASN A 294 43.75 27.20 -12.17
CA ASN A 294 45.00 27.67 -12.76
C ASN A 294 44.91 29.14 -13.21
N ASN A 295 43.74 29.59 -13.65
CA ASN A 295 43.49 30.96 -14.11
C ASN A 295 43.11 31.93 -12.97
N GLY A 296 43.32 31.55 -11.70
CA GLY A 296 43.08 32.43 -10.55
C GLY A 296 41.60 32.77 -10.30
N ALA A 297 40.66 31.91 -10.70
CA ALA A 297 39.23 32.18 -10.56
C ALA A 297 38.81 32.38 -9.08
N PRO A 298 37.77 33.18 -8.82
CA PRO A 298 37.33 33.47 -7.46
C PRO A 298 37.01 32.21 -6.64
N ARG A 299 37.40 32.21 -5.36
CA ARG A 299 37.20 31.06 -4.46
C ARG A 299 35.73 30.67 -4.29
N HIS A 300 34.81 31.64 -4.37
CA HIS A 300 33.38 31.38 -4.28
C HIS A 300 32.87 30.57 -5.49
N LEU A 301 33.35 30.89 -6.70
CA LEU A 301 33.02 30.20 -7.95
C LEU A 301 33.53 28.75 -7.91
N LEU A 302 34.79 28.56 -7.52
CA LEU A 302 35.41 27.23 -7.38
C LEU A 302 34.70 26.34 -6.35
N LYS A 303 34.25 26.92 -5.22
CA LYS A 303 33.49 26.19 -4.19
C LYS A 303 32.12 25.74 -4.72
N GLY A 304 31.42 26.59 -5.45
CA GLY A 304 30.11 26.24 -6.03
C GLY A 304 30.24 25.17 -7.12
N LEU A 305 31.18 25.32 -8.05
CA LEU A 305 31.41 24.32 -9.10
C LEU A 305 31.88 22.96 -8.56
N LYS A 306 32.68 22.93 -7.49
CA LYS A 306 33.05 21.67 -6.81
C LYS A 306 31.82 20.94 -6.26
N LYS A 307 30.79 21.67 -5.83
CA LYS A 307 29.54 21.09 -5.34
C LYS A 307 28.75 20.46 -6.48
N PHE A 308 28.66 21.12 -7.64
CA PHE A 308 28.09 20.53 -8.86
C PHE A 308 28.83 19.27 -9.30
N SER A 309 30.17 19.32 -9.36
CA SER A 309 31.02 18.19 -9.74
C SER A 309 30.83 16.97 -8.83
N ARG A 310 30.68 17.17 -7.51
CA ARG A 310 30.40 16.08 -6.57
C ARG A 310 29.02 15.45 -6.77
N ILE A 311 28.01 16.26 -7.10
CA ILE A 311 26.65 15.76 -7.35
C ILE A 311 26.63 14.90 -8.62
N ILE A 312 27.33 15.32 -9.66
CA ILE A 312 27.35 14.65 -10.96
C ILE A 312 28.27 13.41 -10.95
N GLY A 313 29.35 13.43 -10.16
CA GLY A 313 30.37 12.37 -10.11
C GLY A 313 30.07 11.14 -9.24
N THR A 314 28.92 11.01 -8.58
CA THR A 314 28.61 9.81 -7.77
C THR A 314 28.29 8.58 -8.63
N THR A 315 28.90 7.45 -8.28
CA THR A 315 29.33 6.37 -9.19
C THR A 315 28.28 5.34 -9.64
N SER A 316 27.05 5.29 -9.11
CA SER A 316 26.11 4.21 -9.48
C SER A 316 25.19 4.50 -10.67
N THR A 317 25.20 5.73 -11.20
CA THR A 317 24.07 6.21 -12.03
C THR A 317 24.48 7.26 -13.08
N HIS A 318 25.78 7.45 -13.33
CA HIS A 318 26.30 8.48 -14.25
C HIS A 318 25.66 8.43 -15.65
N LYS A 319 25.50 7.24 -16.26
CA LYS A 319 24.89 7.10 -17.60
C LYS A 319 23.38 7.30 -17.63
N MET A 320 22.68 6.98 -16.54
CA MET A 320 21.22 7.17 -16.40
C MET A 320 20.92 8.64 -16.10
N TYR A 321 21.71 9.27 -15.23
CA TYR A 321 21.65 10.70 -14.99
C TYR A 321 22.03 11.49 -16.23
N GLU A 322 23.07 11.13 -16.99
CA GLU A 322 23.46 11.90 -18.18
C GLU A 322 22.38 11.92 -19.27
N LYS A 323 21.70 10.79 -19.53
CA LYS A 323 20.53 10.75 -20.44
C LYS A 323 19.30 11.43 -19.85
N MET A 324 19.01 11.25 -18.56
CA MET A 324 17.87 11.92 -17.90
C MET A 324 18.08 13.42 -17.72
N PHE A 325 19.31 13.90 -17.51
CA PHE A 325 19.65 15.32 -17.34
C PHE A 325 19.44 16.07 -18.66
N VAL A 326 19.89 15.48 -19.77
CA VAL A 326 19.67 16.02 -21.11
C VAL A 326 18.19 16.01 -21.50
N SER A 327 17.40 15.00 -21.09
CA SER A 327 15.95 14.98 -21.34
C SER A 327 15.14 15.85 -20.36
N MET A 328 15.66 16.15 -19.16
CA MET A 328 15.01 16.93 -18.09
C MET A 328 15.18 18.44 -18.24
N LEU A 329 16.23 18.90 -18.92
CA LEU A 329 16.48 20.34 -19.15
C LEU A 329 15.61 20.92 -20.27
N HIS A 330 14.62 20.15 -20.71
CA HIS A 330 13.49 20.57 -21.52
C HIS A 330 12.39 21.28 -20.72
N ASP A 331 12.61 21.60 -19.43
CA ASP A 331 11.69 22.45 -18.69
C ASP A 331 11.77 23.89 -19.23
N GLU A 332 10.82 24.22 -20.08
CA GLU A 332 10.64 25.53 -20.71
C GLU A 332 10.36 26.69 -19.72
N SER A 333 10.63 26.53 -18.43
CA SER A 333 10.45 27.62 -17.44
C SER A 333 11.48 28.74 -17.61
N CYS A 334 12.70 28.41 -18.07
CA CYS A 334 13.62 29.40 -18.63
C CYS A 334 13.37 29.52 -20.14
N PHE A 335 13.38 30.75 -20.66
CA PHE A 335 12.99 31.17 -22.03
C PHE A 335 11.48 31.44 -22.28
N LYS A 336 10.56 31.13 -21.35
CA LYS A 336 9.13 31.49 -21.48
C LYS A 336 8.77 32.98 -21.28
N ALA A 337 9.73 33.81 -20.84
CA ALA A 337 9.48 35.21 -20.46
C ALA A 337 9.50 36.23 -21.61
N HIS A 338 9.21 35.81 -22.84
CA HIS A 338 8.77 36.72 -23.92
C HIS A 338 7.63 36.07 -24.70
N LYS A 339 6.45 35.98 -24.08
CA LYS A 339 5.22 36.09 -24.85
C LYS A 339 4.91 37.59 -24.92
N PRO A 340 4.98 38.24 -26.09
CA PRO A 340 4.60 39.64 -26.18
C PRO A 340 3.13 39.76 -25.77
N LEU A 341 2.88 40.57 -24.75
CA LEU A 341 1.57 41.15 -24.50
C LEU A 341 1.37 42.22 -25.57
N ASN A 342 0.48 41.93 -26.52
CA ASN A 342 -0.09 42.84 -27.53
C ASN A 342 0.89 43.47 -28.54
N GLU A 343 0.96 42.91 -29.75
CA GLU A 343 0.39 43.45 -31.00
C GLU A 343 0.59 42.44 -32.16
#